data_AF-A0A517M5V0-F1
#
_entry.id   AF-A0A517M5V0-F1
#
_cell.length_a   1.000
_cell.length_b   1.000
_cell.length_c   1.000
_cell.angle_alpha   90.00
_cell.angle_beta   90.00
_cell.angle_gamma   90.00
#
_symmetry.space_group_name_H-M   'P 1'
#
loop_
_entity.id
_entity.type
_entity.pdbx_description
1 polymer ?
#
loop_
_entity_poly.entity_id
_entity_poly.type
_entity_poly.pdbx_seq_one_letter_code
_entity_poly.pdbx_strand_id
1 'polypeptide(L)'
;MEPKKQGFTLVELLVVIAIIGILVGLLLPAVQAAREAARRLQCNNHLKQFGLALHNYADTYGKFPHGSGGGAHTYNRLNAMVSMLPFFEETALADMVNSQQTFGGTTYGAGGSSPWDSNYELWGSQFQVKGMNCPSDSPVGDKRNGRWKDGVAATSSYSFCHGDHVTDVRNQATYRRRGLFGTRSYATFAAITDGTSNTMAISERCFPRGPRSVFGNTVENLTGLETNPALCLAQADRNAREYLPSANVGGYRIGGTRAYDGMPIYTGFNAILPPNSPSCLVGNVNTHGVMSAQSWHPGGVNCVFADGSVRFITETIDTGNPGAAEKFSGASPYGVWGALATINGGEVARE
;
A
#
# COMPACT_ATOMS: atom_id res chain seq x y z
N MET A 1 -60.18 33.59 -25.81
CA MET A 1 -58.87 34.22 -26.08
C MET A 1 -57.83 33.11 -26.03
N GLU A 2 -57.37 32.70 -27.20
CA GLU A 2 -56.38 31.64 -27.34
C GLU A 2 -55.02 32.20 -26.89
N PRO A 3 -54.29 31.54 -25.97
CA PRO A 3 -53.02 32.05 -25.47
C PRO A 3 -52.02 32.13 -26.63
N LYS A 4 -51.57 33.35 -26.93
CA LYS A 4 -50.56 33.63 -27.97
C LYS A 4 -49.28 32.91 -27.58
N LYS A 5 -48.91 31.85 -28.30
CA LYS A 5 -47.64 31.14 -28.08
C LYS A 5 -46.49 32.11 -28.38
N GLN A 6 -45.73 32.49 -27.35
CA GLN A 6 -44.50 33.27 -27.52
C GLN A 6 -43.44 32.35 -28.13
N GLY A 7 -42.95 32.69 -29.32
CA GLY A 7 -41.87 31.96 -29.99
C GLY A 7 -40.52 32.36 -29.43
N PHE A 8 -39.67 31.38 -29.14
CA PHE A 8 -38.31 31.60 -28.64
C PHE A 8 -37.39 32.05 -29.78
N THR A 9 -36.60 33.10 -29.57
CA THR A 9 -35.66 33.58 -30.58
C THR A 9 -34.35 32.79 -30.55
N LEU A 10 -33.68 32.66 -31.69
CA LEU A 10 -32.38 31.98 -31.80
C LEU A 10 -31.32 32.64 -30.90
N VAL A 11 -31.41 33.96 -30.70
CA VAL A 11 -30.50 34.72 -29.83
C VAL A 11 -30.70 34.35 -28.36
N GLU A 12 -31.94 34.25 -27.88
CA GLU A 12 -32.22 33.83 -26.50
C GLU A 12 -31.69 32.41 -26.22
N LEU A 13 -31.83 31.49 -27.19
CA LEU A 13 -31.25 30.15 -27.08
C LEU A 13 -29.73 30.19 -26.94
N LEU A 14 -29.08 30.98 -27.80
CA LEU A 14 -27.62 31.06 -27.85
C LEU A 14 -27.06 31.66 -26.56
N VAL A 15 -27.67 32.72 -26.03
CA VAL A 15 -27.25 33.35 -24.76
C VAL A 15 -27.39 32.38 -23.59
N VAL A 16 -28.49 31.64 -23.51
CA VAL A 16 -28.69 30.65 -22.43
C VAL A 16 -27.65 29.55 -22.50
N ILE A 17 -27.37 29.01 -23.69
CA ILE A 17 -26.32 27.99 -23.87
C ILE A 17 -24.94 28.57 -23.53
N ALA A 18 -24.64 29.82 -23.89
CA ALA A 18 -23.37 30.47 -23.55
C ALA A 18 -23.19 30.62 -22.03
N ILE A 19 -24.23 31.05 -21.31
CA ILE A 19 -24.19 31.18 -19.84
C ILE A 19 -24.02 29.82 -19.18
N ILE A 20 -24.79 28.80 -19.60
CA ILE A 20 -24.65 27.43 -19.09
C ILE A 20 -23.24 26.89 -19.37
N GLY A 21 -22.71 27.14 -20.57
CA GLY A 21 -21.36 26.74 -20.95
C GLY A 21 -20.28 27.35 -20.06
N ILE A 22 -20.38 28.65 -19.75
CA ILE A 22 -19.46 29.34 -18.84
C ILE A 22 -19.59 28.79 -17.41
N LEU A 23 -20.81 28.64 -16.89
CA LEU A 23 -21.05 28.11 -15.55
C LEU A 23 -20.50 26.69 -15.40
N VAL A 24 -20.78 25.80 -16.36
CA VAL A 24 -20.26 24.43 -16.35
C VAL A 24 -18.73 24.43 -16.51
N GLY A 25 -18.17 25.28 -17.37
CA GLY A 25 -16.73 25.42 -17.57
C GLY A 25 -15.99 25.83 -16.29
N LEU A 26 -16.57 26.70 -15.47
CA LEU A 26 -15.99 27.11 -14.19
C LEU A 26 -16.25 26.10 -13.07
N LEU A 27 -17.39 25.41 -13.08
CA LEU A 27 -17.77 24.45 -12.04
C LEU A 27 -17.09 23.08 -12.18
N LEU A 28 -16.82 22.61 -13.40
CA LEU A 28 -16.27 21.28 -13.62
C LEU A 28 -14.90 21.07 -12.94
N PRO A 29 -13.89 21.95 -13.09
CA PRO A 29 -12.61 21.80 -12.40
C PRO A 29 -12.77 21.82 -10.87
N ALA A 30 -13.64 22.70 -10.36
CA ALA A 30 -13.91 22.84 -8.94
C ALA A 30 -14.56 21.57 -8.34
N VAL A 31 -15.54 20.99 -9.04
CA VAL A 31 -16.20 19.74 -8.61
C VAL A 31 -15.21 18.58 -8.60
N GLN A 32 -14.28 18.49 -9.56
CA GLN A 32 -13.28 17.42 -9.55
C GLN A 32 -12.27 17.58 -8.42
N ALA A 33 -11.80 18.81 -8.15
CA ALA A 33 -10.93 19.09 -7.03
C ALA A 33 -11.60 18.75 -5.68
N ALA A 34 -12.87 19.12 -5.51
CA ALA A 34 -13.64 18.78 -4.32
C ALA A 34 -13.82 17.27 -4.15
N ARG A 35 -14.10 16.53 -5.24
CA ARG A 35 -14.21 15.06 -5.21
C ARG A 35 -12.90 14.41 -4.79
N GLU A 36 -11.77 14.87 -5.31
CA GLU A 36 -10.47 14.30 -4.93
C GLU A 36 -10.10 14.61 -3.49
N ALA A 37 -10.38 15.82 -3.01
CA ALA A 37 -10.21 16.16 -1.61
C ALA A 37 -11.05 15.24 -0.69
N ALA A 38 -12.30 14.98 -1.06
CA ALA A 38 -13.16 14.05 -0.33
C ALA A 38 -12.61 12.61 -0.33
N ARG A 39 -12.13 12.11 -1.49
CA ARG A 39 -11.51 10.78 -1.56
C ARG A 39 -10.25 10.69 -0.70
N ARG A 40 -9.41 11.73 -0.68
CA ARG A 40 -8.23 11.81 0.17
C ARG A 40 -8.58 11.79 1.66
N LEU A 41 -9.63 12.49 2.07
CA LEU A 41 -10.14 12.43 3.45
C LEU A 41 -10.60 11.01 3.81
N GLN A 42 -11.25 10.30 2.89
CA GLN A 42 -11.63 8.90 3.11
C GLN A 42 -10.41 7.98 3.25
N CYS A 43 -9.39 8.11 2.39
CA CYS A 43 -8.16 7.31 2.51
C CYS A 43 -7.40 7.61 3.82
N ASN A 44 -7.38 8.88 4.26
CA ASN A 44 -6.83 9.27 5.56
C ASN A 44 -7.59 8.62 6.73
N ASN A 45 -8.92 8.61 6.68
CA ASN A 45 -9.76 7.95 7.69
C ASN A 45 -9.54 6.44 7.72
N HIS A 46 -9.36 5.78 6.58
CA HIS A 46 -9.00 4.35 6.55
C HIS A 46 -7.66 4.10 7.25
N LEU A 47 -6.62 4.91 6.97
CA LEU A 47 -5.34 4.83 7.68
C LEU A 47 -5.48 5.10 9.19
N LYS A 48 -6.41 5.96 9.60
CA LYS A 48 -6.75 6.13 11.03
C LYS A 48 -7.33 4.86 11.65
N GLN A 49 -8.18 4.12 10.93
CA GLN A 49 -8.67 2.82 11.39
C GLN A 49 -7.53 1.81 11.53
N PHE A 50 -6.57 1.78 10.59
CA PHE A 50 -5.35 0.98 10.73
C PHE A 50 -4.53 1.37 11.97
N GLY A 51 -4.34 2.67 12.22
CA GLY A 51 -3.65 3.15 13.42
C GLY A 51 -4.35 2.72 14.71
N LEU A 52 -5.67 2.87 14.77
CA LEU A 52 -6.47 2.45 15.93
C LEU A 52 -6.40 0.94 16.15
N ALA A 53 -6.53 0.14 15.09
CA ALA A 53 -6.41 -1.31 15.17
C ALA A 53 -5.02 -1.77 15.65
N LEU A 54 -3.95 -1.09 15.19
CA LEU A 54 -2.59 -1.36 15.67
C LEU A 54 -2.44 -1.09 17.17
N HIS A 55 -2.99 0.02 17.66
CA HIS A 55 -2.95 0.38 19.08
C HIS A 55 -3.77 -0.60 19.93
N ASN A 56 -4.99 -0.95 19.51
CA ASN A 56 -5.81 -1.93 20.23
C ASN A 56 -5.15 -3.32 20.27
N TYR A 57 -4.52 -3.74 19.17
CA TYR A 57 -3.73 -4.96 19.14
C TYR A 57 -2.55 -4.88 20.12
N ALA A 58 -1.81 -3.76 20.10
CA ALA A 58 -0.65 -3.58 20.97
C ALA A 58 -1.03 -3.49 22.45
N ASP A 59 -2.17 -2.90 22.80
CA ASP A 59 -2.73 -2.86 24.16
C ASP A 59 -3.11 -4.28 24.64
N THR A 60 -3.76 -5.07 23.77
CA THR A 60 -4.18 -6.44 24.09
C THR A 60 -3.00 -7.40 24.24
N TYR A 61 -1.98 -7.30 23.37
CA TYR A 61 -0.90 -8.30 23.25
C TYR A 61 0.48 -7.80 23.72
N GLY A 62 0.59 -6.54 24.15
CA GLY A 62 1.85 -5.91 24.58
C GLY A 62 2.88 -5.69 23.46
N LYS A 63 2.49 -5.88 22.19
CA LYS A 63 3.38 -5.83 21.01
C LYS A 63 2.58 -5.57 19.74
N PHE A 64 3.22 -4.97 18.74
CA PHE A 64 2.68 -4.83 17.40
C PHE A 64 2.58 -6.19 16.67
N PRO A 65 1.64 -6.32 15.71
CA PRO A 65 1.49 -7.55 14.95
C PRO A 65 2.68 -7.78 14.01
N HIS A 66 2.84 -9.02 13.58
CA HIS A 66 3.89 -9.41 12.65
C HIS A 66 3.56 -8.96 11.21
N GLY A 67 4.57 -8.69 10.39
CA GLY A 67 4.38 -8.39 8.97
C GLY A 67 4.07 -9.63 8.11
N SER A 68 4.55 -10.80 8.54
CA SER A 68 4.33 -12.10 7.88
C SER A 68 4.35 -13.23 8.93
N GLY A 69 3.40 -14.17 8.89
CA GLY A 69 3.25 -15.20 9.91
C GLY A 69 2.17 -16.22 9.54
N GLY A 70 1.60 -16.90 10.53
CA GLY A 70 0.70 -18.04 10.32
C GLY A 70 1.43 -19.38 10.36
N GLY A 71 0.70 -20.46 10.08
CA GLY A 71 1.20 -21.85 10.17
C GLY A 71 1.84 -22.38 8.89
N ALA A 72 2.27 -23.65 8.93
CA ALA A 72 2.92 -24.34 7.80
C ALA A 72 2.08 -24.30 6.51
N HIS A 73 0.77 -24.51 6.61
CA HIS A 73 -0.17 -24.50 5.46
C HIS A 73 -0.26 -23.12 4.77
N THR A 74 0.06 -22.05 5.49
CA THR A 74 0.08 -20.68 4.98
C THR A 74 1.47 -20.20 4.55
N TYR A 75 2.48 -21.08 4.68
CA TYR A 75 3.89 -20.78 4.42
C TYR A 75 4.46 -19.61 5.24
N ASN A 76 3.88 -19.34 6.42
CA ASN A 76 4.17 -18.15 7.22
C ASN A 76 3.96 -16.84 6.42
N ARG A 77 2.89 -16.74 5.63
CA ARG A 77 2.61 -15.60 4.75
C ARG A 77 1.32 -14.86 5.05
N LEU A 78 0.69 -15.06 6.20
CA LEU A 78 -0.40 -14.19 6.63
C LEU A 78 0.17 -12.88 7.17
N ASN A 79 -0.34 -11.74 6.72
CA ASN A 79 0.14 -10.44 7.18
C ASN A 79 -0.52 -9.96 8.48
N ALA A 80 -0.10 -8.79 8.95
CA ALA A 80 -0.66 -8.14 10.14
C ALA A 80 -2.18 -7.95 10.07
N MET A 81 -2.76 -7.74 8.88
CA MET A 81 -4.21 -7.53 8.73
C MET A 81 -5.02 -8.70 9.28
N VAL A 82 -4.59 -9.94 9.01
CA VAL A 82 -5.28 -11.15 9.51
C VAL A 82 -5.32 -11.17 11.04
N SER A 83 -4.23 -10.74 11.69
CA SER A 83 -4.16 -10.65 13.15
C SER A 83 -4.96 -9.46 13.71
N MET A 84 -5.19 -8.45 12.90
CA MET A 84 -5.90 -7.22 13.27
C MET A 84 -7.40 -7.28 12.98
N LEU A 85 -7.92 -8.31 12.30
CA LEU A 85 -9.34 -8.45 11.96
C LEU A 85 -10.30 -8.16 13.14
N PRO A 86 -10.09 -8.69 14.36
CA PRO A 86 -10.98 -8.39 15.49
C PRO A 86 -11.01 -6.90 15.87
N PHE A 87 -9.93 -6.17 15.60
CA PHE A 87 -9.79 -4.74 15.90
C PHE A 87 -10.24 -3.85 14.74
N PHE A 88 -10.72 -4.46 13.65
CA PHE A 88 -11.33 -3.84 12.48
C PHE A 88 -12.84 -4.06 12.41
N GLU A 89 -13.47 -4.45 13.52
CA GLU A 89 -14.88 -4.86 13.59
C GLU A 89 -15.21 -6.10 12.74
N GLU A 90 -14.18 -6.86 12.33
CA GLU A 90 -14.29 -8.07 11.51
C GLU A 90 -14.15 -9.34 12.37
N THR A 91 -14.80 -9.35 13.54
CA THR A 91 -14.74 -10.48 14.50
C THR A 91 -15.28 -11.77 13.89
N ALA A 92 -16.39 -11.71 13.15
CA ALA A 92 -16.95 -12.87 12.46
C ALA A 92 -15.97 -13.48 11.43
N LEU A 93 -15.28 -12.63 10.66
CA LEU A 93 -14.26 -13.11 9.71
C LEU A 93 -13.05 -13.69 10.44
N ALA A 94 -12.61 -13.07 11.53
CA ALA A 94 -11.53 -13.59 12.36
C ALA A 94 -11.88 -14.99 12.92
N ASP A 95 -13.09 -15.20 13.41
CA ASP A 95 -13.55 -16.49 13.93
C ASP A 95 -13.63 -17.55 12.82
N MET A 96 -14.07 -17.18 11.63
CA MET A 96 -14.07 -18.07 10.47
C MET A 96 -12.65 -18.49 10.06
N VAL A 97 -11.70 -17.55 10.03
CA VAL A 97 -10.29 -17.84 9.72
C VAL A 97 -9.64 -18.72 10.79
N ASN A 98 -9.99 -18.52 12.06
CA ASN A 98 -9.44 -19.27 13.20
C ASN A 98 -10.16 -20.60 13.49
N SER A 99 -11.15 -20.97 12.68
CA SER A 99 -11.86 -22.23 12.78
C SER A 99 -11.62 -23.12 11.56
N GLN A 100 -11.99 -24.39 11.67
CA GLN A 100 -11.95 -25.30 10.52
C GLN A 100 -13.03 -24.90 9.51
N GLN A 101 -12.64 -24.76 8.25
CA GLN A 101 -13.53 -24.36 7.16
C GLN A 101 -13.50 -25.41 6.05
N THR A 102 -14.64 -25.62 5.38
CA THR A 102 -14.72 -26.55 4.25
C THR A 102 -15.25 -25.81 3.02
N PHE A 103 -14.41 -25.72 1.99
CA PHE A 103 -14.77 -25.11 0.71
C PHE A 103 -14.51 -26.09 -0.43
N GLY A 104 -15.48 -26.25 -1.33
CA GLY A 104 -15.33 -27.12 -2.51
C GLY A 104 -14.91 -28.56 -2.20
N GLY A 105 -15.32 -29.11 -1.04
CA GLY A 105 -14.93 -30.45 -0.59
C GLY A 105 -13.53 -30.56 0.03
N THR A 106 -12.76 -29.47 0.09
CA THR A 106 -11.46 -29.42 0.78
C THR A 106 -11.66 -28.83 2.18
N THR A 107 -11.13 -29.51 3.20
CA THR A 107 -11.16 -29.05 4.59
C THR A 107 -9.85 -28.35 4.94
N TYR A 108 -9.97 -27.14 5.46
CA TYR A 108 -8.88 -26.28 5.89
C TYR A 108 -8.91 -26.15 7.41
N GLY A 109 -7.77 -26.38 8.05
CA GLY A 109 -7.64 -26.16 9.49
C GLY A 109 -7.68 -24.68 9.89
N ALA A 110 -7.68 -24.44 11.20
CA ALA A 110 -7.54 -23.10 11.75
C ALA A 110 -6.30 -22.37 11.21
N GLY A 111 -6.45 -21.08 10.93
CA GLY A 111 -5.43 -20.26 10.27
C GLY A 111 -5.47 -20.33 8.74
N GLY A 112 -6.36 -21.13 8.17
CA GLY A 112 -6.68 -21.13 6.74
C GLY A 112 -5.60 -21.69 5.83
N SER A 113 -5.66 -21.28 4.56
CA SER A 113 -4.73 -21.73 3.51
C SER A 113 -3.73 -20.64 3.11
N SER A 114 -2.78 -21.01 2.25
CA SER A 114 -1.88 -20.06 1.60
C SER A 114 -2.66 -18.91 0.93
N PRO A 115 -2.20 -17.64 1.00
CA PRO A 115 -2.92 -16.49 0.46
C PRO A 115 -3.24 -16.52 -1.06
N TRP A 116 -2.62 -17.45 -1.81
CA TRP A 116 -2.87 -17.64 -3.23
C TRP A 116 -3.73 -18.85 -3.55
N ASP A 117 -4.14 -19.62 -2.54
CA ASP A 117 -5.04 -20.74 -2.74
C ASP A 117 -6.40 -20.24 -3.21
N SER A 118 -6.69 -20.47 -4.49
CA SER A 118 -7.95 -20.10 -5.11
C SER A 118 -9.16 -20.81 -4.52
N ASN A 119 -8.98 -21.94 -3.85
CA ASN A 119 -10.10 -22.71 -3.33
C ASN A 119 -10.52 -22.26 -1.91
N TYR A 120 -9.68 -21.46 -1.23
CA TYR A 120 -9.99 -20.94 0.10
C TYR A 120 -10.74 -19.60 0.00
N GLU A 121 -12.05 -19.64 0.22
CA GLU A 121 -12.94 -18.51 -0.10
C GLU A 121 -12.73 -17.29 0.79
N LEU A 122 -12.27 -17.45 2.03
CA LEU A 122 -12.09 -16.32 2.95
C LEU A 122 -11.02 -15.31 2.50
N TRP A 123 -10.16 -15.67 1.53
CA TRP A 123 -9.22 -14.74 0.90
C TRP A 123 -9.80 -14.03 -0.33
N GLY A 124 -11.07 -14.28 -0.65
CA GLY A 124 -11.79 -13.67 -1.76
C GLY A 124 -12.37 -12.30 -1.45
N SER A 125 -12.75 -11.57 -2.50
CA SER A 125 -13.32 -10.23 -2.48
C SER A 125 -14.70 -10.18 -1.84
N GLN A 126 -15.39 -11.32 -1.74
CA GLN A 126 -16.61 -11.45 -0.95
C GLN A 126 -16.36 -11.30 0.56
N PHE A 127 -15.12 -11.48 1.02
CA PHE A 127 -14.67 -11.21 2.39
C PHE A 127 -13.67 -10.03 2.44
N GLN A 128 -13.84 -9.06 1.53
CA GLN A 128 -13.08 -7.83 1.53
C GLN A 128 -13.44 -6.99 2.75
N VAL A 129 -12.49 -6.78 3.65
CA VAL A 129 -12.68 -5.85 4.77
C VAL A 129 -12.89 -4.43 4.25
N LYS A 130 -13.94 -3.78 4.76
CA LYS A 130 -14.29 -2.41 4.39
C LYS A 130 -13.16 -1.45 4.80
N GLY A 131 -12.79 -0.55 3.89
CA GLY A 131 -11.75 0.44 4.15
C GLY A 131 -10.32 -0.03 3.90
N MET A 132 -10.10 -1.26 3.41
CA MET A 132 -8.76 -1.70 2.96
C MET A 132 -8.33 -1.13 1.60
N ASN A 133 -9.26 -0.54 0.84
CA ASN A 133 -9.01 0.07 -0.46
C ASN A 133 -9.26 1.57 -0.42
N CYS A 134 -8.36 2.33 -1.03
CA CYS A 134 -8.48 3.78 -1.14
C CYS A 134 -9.44 4.13 -2.29
N PRO A 135 -10.45 5.00 -2.08
CA PRO A 135 -11.38 5.39 -3.15
C PRO A 135 -10.77 6.06 -4.38
N SER A 136 -9.53 6.57 -4.28
CA SER A 136 -8.78 7.11 -5.43
C SER A 136 -8.02 6.04 -6.23
N ASP A 137 -8.01 4.80 -5.74
CA ASP A 137 -7.34 3.67 -6.37
C ASP A 137 -8.33 2.81 -7.17
N SER A 138 -7.82 1.87 -7.96
CA SER A 138 -8.64 0.98 -8.78
C SER A 138 -8.12 -0.45 -8.68
N PRO A 139 -8.54 -1.18 -7.63
CA PRO A 139 -8.10 -2.54 -7.37
C PRO A 139 -8.24 -3.45 -8.58
N VAL A 140 -7.19 -4.23 -8.83
CA VAL A 140 -7.19 -5.31 -9.81
C VAL A 140 -6.94 -6.64 -9.11
N GLY A 141 -7.46 -7.73 -9.66
CA GLY A 141 -7.21 -9.08 -9.13
C GLY A 141 -5.80 -9.57 -9.39
N ASP A 142 -5.39 -10.63 -8.68
CA ASP A 142 -4.16 -11.36 -8.97
C ASP A 142 -4.26 -12.09 -10.31
N LYS A 143 -3.34 -11.80 -11.23
CA LYS A 143 -3.34 -12.38 -12.58
C LYS A 143 -2.87 -13.84 -12.64
N ARG A 144 -2.42 -14.45 -11.51
CA ARG A 144 -1.99 -15.87 -11.46
C ARG A 144 -3.17 -16.84 -11.25
N ASN A 145 -3.22 -17.89 -12.08
CA ASN A 145 -4.10 -19.07 -12.02
C ASN A 145 -5.61 -18.85 -11.78
N GLY A 146 -6.39 -19.12 -12.83
CA GLY A 146 -7.74 -19.71 -12.76
C GLY A 146 -8.85 -18.87 -12.13
N ARG A 147 -8.90 -18.75 -10.80
CA ARG A 147 -10.00 -18.10 -10.06
C ARG A 147 -9.72 -16.63 -9.74
N TRP A 148 -8.47 -16.24 -9.54
CA TRP A 148 -8.12 -14.87 -9.17
C TRP A 148 -7.89 -13.94 -10.36
N LYS A 149 -7.69 -14.53 -11.56
CA LYS A 149 -7.45 -13.80 -12.83
C LYS A 149 -8.57 -12.83 -13.19
N ASP A 150 -9.78 -13.05 -12.68
CA ASP A 150 -11.00 -12.28 -12.98
C ASP A 150 -11.53 -11.47 -11.78
N GLY A 151 -10.68 -11.10 -10.80
CA GLY A 151 -11.03 -10.11 -9.78
C GLY A 151 -11.65 -10.65 -8.49
N VAL A 152 -11.38 -11.92 -8.15
CA VAL A 152 -12.05 -12.56 -7.02
C VAL A 152 -11.25 -12.42 -5.71
N ALA A 153 -9.99 -11.94 -5.69
CA ALA A 153 -9.19 -11.87 -4.46
C ALA A 153 -9.49 -10.61 -3.63
N ALA A 154 -9.40 -10.71 -2.31
CA ALA A 154 -9.36 -9.52 -1.46
C ALA A 154 -8.08 -8.72 -1.77
N THR A 155 -8.24 -7.41 -1.81
CA THR A 155 -7.22 -6.45 -2.24
C THR A 155 -6.92 -5.40 -1.15
N SER A 156 -5.77 -4.74 -1.25
CA SER A 156 -5.44 -3.63 -0.36
C SER A 156 -4.67 -2.51 -1.06
N SER A 157 -5.10 -1.27 -0.82
CA SER A 157 -4.35 -0.05 -1.15
C SER A 157 -3.42 0.41 -0.02
N TYR A 158 -3.19 -0.42 1.00
CA TYR A 158 -2.34 -0.07 2.15
C TYR A 158 -1.27 -1.13 2.40
N SER A 159 -0.10 -0.69 2.86
CA SER A 159 1.09 -1.52 2.98
C SER A 159 1.82 -1.27 4.29
N PHE A 160 2.31 -2.33 4.90
CA PHE A 160 3.08 -2.30 6.15
C PHE A 160 4.53 -1.90 5.91
N CYS A 161 5.11 -1.11 6.79
CA CYS A 161 6.48 -0.61 6.70
C CYS A 161 7.49 -1.67 7.19
N HIS A 162 8.37 -2.10 6.30
CA HIS A 162 9.41 -3.08 6.61
C HIS A 162 10.80 -2.46 6.87
N GLY A 163 10.91 -1.13 6.86
CA GLY A 163 12.16 -0.40 7.10
C GLY A 163 12.72 0.21 5.81
N ASP A 164 14.05 0.25 5.73
CA ASP A 164 14.81 1.03 4.77
C ASP A 164 15.95 0.21 4.12
N HIS A 165 15.74 -1.08 3.84
CA HIS A 165 16.74 -1.95 3.20
C HIS A 165 16.10 -2.82 2.11
N VAL A 166 16.95 -3.35 1.23
CA VAL A 166 16.60 -4.10 0.02
C VAL A 166 16.60 -5.59 0.27
N THR A 167 17.56 -6.10 1.03
CA THR A 167 17.79 -7.53 1.21
C THR A 167 16.82 -8.13 2.22
N ASP A 168 16.04 -9.13 1.77
CA ASP A 168 15.12 -9.90 2.60
C ASP A 168 14.26 -9.02 3.51
N VAL A 169 13.64 -8.01 2.90
CA VAL A 169 12.71 -7.03 3.48
C VAL A 169 11.70 -7.70 4.41
N ARG A 170 11.35 -8.95 4.12
CA ARG A 170 10.43 -9.74 4.90
C ARG A 170 11.03 -10.16 6.26
N ASN A 171 12.26 -10.64 6.31
CA ASN A 171 12.84 -11.28 7.50
C ASN A 171 13.65 -10.30 8.38
N GLN A 172 12.95 -9.49 9.16
CA GLN A 172 13.56 -8.58 10.14
C GLN A 172 14.17 -9.26 11.38
N ALA A 173 14.19 -10.59 11.46
CA ALA A 173 14.76 -11.31 12.60
C ALA A 173 16.24 -11.68 12.35
N THR A 174 16.60 -11.96 11.10
CA THR A 174 17.99 -12.27 10.70
C THR A 174 18.84 -11.00 10.57
N TYR A 175 18.23 -9.92 10.08
CA TYR A 175 18.83 -8.59 10.03
C TYR A 175 18.36 -7.81 11.26
N ARG A 176 19.15 -6.86 11.76
CA ARG A 176 18.65 -6.02 12.88
C ARG A 176 17.36 -5.34 12.41
N ARG A 177 16.28 -5.51 13.19
CA ARG A 177 14.93 -5.03 12.88
C ARG A 177 14.95 -3.53 12.57
N ARG A 178 14.88 -3.18 11.28
CA ARG A 178 14.84 -1.77 10.85
C ARG A 178 13.42 -1.23 10.96
N GLY A 179 12.45 -1.89 10.33
CA GLY A 179 11.05 -1.48 10.36
C GLY A 179 10.21 -2.08 11.48
N LEU A 180 8.99 -1.57 11.62
CA LEU A 180 8.03 -2.05 12.61
C LEU A 180 7.55 -3.48 12.32
N PHE A 181 7.43 -3.85 11.04
CA PHE A 181 6.87 -5.13 10.60
C PHE A 181 7.92 -6.07 9.97
N GLY A 182 7.83 -7.36 10.31
CA GLY A 182 8.63 -8.42 9.69
C GLY A 182 8.08 -9.83 9.93
N THR A 183 8.67 -10.84 9.31
CA THR A 183 8.30 -12.25 9.48
C THR A 183 8.47 -12.67 10.93
N ARG A 184 7.38 -13.08 11.58
CA ARG A 184 7.36 -13.56 12.97
C ARG A 184 8.14 -12.66 13.91
N SER A 185 8.11 -11.36 13.59
CA SER A 185 8.84 -10.31 14.26
C SER A 185 7.81 -9.39 14.91
N TYR A 186 7.92 -9.21 16.21
CA TYR A 186 6.96 -8.47 17.03
C TYR A 186 7.70 -7.34 17.74
N ALA A 187 7.48 -6.11 17.30
CA ALA A 187 8.02 -4.92 17.95
C ALA A 187 7.14 -4.55 19.16
N THR A 188 7.74 -4.04 20.23
CA THR A 188 7.01 -3.41 21.33
C THR A 188 7.14 -1.90 21.19
N PHE A 189 6.31 -1.12 21.88
CA PHE A 189 6.51 0.34 21.93
C PHE A 189 7.91 0.72 22.42
N ALA A 190 8.45 -0.01 23.41
CA ALA A 190 9.79 0.22 23.94
C ALA A 190 10.91 -0.05 22.92
N ALA A 191 10.65 -0.85 21.88
CA ALA A 191 11.62 -1.12 20.82
C ALA A 191 11.73 0.05 19.82
N ILE A 192 10.82 1.02 19.86
CA ILE A 192 10.79 2.19 18.97
C ILE A 192 11.56 3.33 19.62
N THR A 193 12.90 3.25 19.55
CA THR A 193 13.80 4.24 20.14
C THR A 193 13.88 5.54 19.33
N ASP A 194 13.52 5.52 18.05
CA ASP A 194 13.48 6.71 17.18
C ASP A 194 12.27 7.63 17.45
N GLY A 195 11.35 7.17 18.31
CA GLY A 195 10.13 7.86 18.70
C GLY A 195 8.91 7.42 17.89
N THR A 196 7.81 7.12 18.57
CA THR A 196 6.57 6.61 17.94
C THR A 196 5.94 7.59 16.95
N SER A 197 6.11 8.89 17.18
CA SER A 197 5.66 9.97 16.29
C SER A 197 6.54 10.16 15.05
N ASN A 198 7.68 9.47 14.98
CA ASN A 198 8.67 9.58 13.90
C ASN A 198 8.90 8.23 13.20
N THR A 199 8.14 7.18 13.54
CA THR A 199 8.22 5.90 12.86
C THR A 199 6.92 5.61 12.12
N MET A 200 7.00 5.46 10.81
CA MET A 200 5.90 5.03 9.95
C MET A 200 5.57 3.56 10.18
N ALA A 201 4.27 3.27 10.21
CA ALA A 201 3.75 1.92 10.33
C ALA A 201 3.14 1.45 9.00
N ILE A 202 2.21 2.22 8.42
CA ILE A 202 1.49 1.83 7.21
C ILE A 202 1.43 3.02 6.25
N SER A 203 1.54 2.75 4.96
CA SER A 203 1.42 3.76 3.91
C SER A 203 0.53 3.27 2.79
N GLU A 204 0.05 4.22 1.98
CA GLU A 204 -0.64 3.93 0.73
C GLU A 204 0.24 3.18 -0.27
N ARG A 205 -0.41 2.33 -1.06
CA ARG A 205 0.06 1.79 -2.33
C ARG A 205 -1.02 1.93 -3.39
N CYS A 206 -0.64 1.69 -4.65
CA CYS A 206 -1.53 1.80 -5.79
C CYS A 206 -1.66 0.50 -6.58
N PHE A 207 -2.77 0.36 -7.29
CA PHE A 207 -2.91 -0.56 -8.41
C PHE A 207 -2.55 0.13 -9.74
N PRO A 208 -2.10 -0.64 -10.74
CA PRO A 208 -1.61 -0.09 -12.00
C PRO A 208 -2.74 0.41 -12.90
N ARG A 209 -2.56 1.59 -13.50
CA ARG A 209 -3.44 2.15 -14.56
C ARG A 209 -2.87 1.92 -15.96
N GLY A 210 -2.18 0.81 -16.15
CA GLY A 210 -1.57 0.44 -17.43
C GLY A 210 -0.48 -0.62 -17.26
N PRO A 211 -0.12 -1.33 -18.33
CA PRO A 211 0.85 -2.43 -18.27
C PRO A 211 2.27 -1.98 -17.90
N ARG A 212 2.61 -0.70 -18.12
CA ARG A 212 3.90 -0.10 -17.76
C ARG A 212 3.81 1.01 -16.73
N SER A 213 2.65 1.19 -16.10
CA SER A 213 2.49 2.20 -15.06
C SER A 213 3.53 1.99 -13.95
N VAL A 214 4.23 3.05 -13.53
CA VAL A 214 5.15 3.02 -12.39
C VAL A 214 4.44 2.60 -11.11
N PHE A 215 3.16 2.96 -11.00
CA PHE A 215 2.33 2.65 -9.86
C PHE A 215 1.80 1.22 -9.95
N GLY A 216 1.91 0.47 -8.87
CA GLY A 216 1.42 -0.90 -8.74
C GLY A 216 2.22 -1.98 -9.47
N ASN A 217 2.85 -1.68 -10.61
CA ASN A 217 3.78 -2.61 -11.27
C ASN A 217 5.19 -2.52 -10.68
N THR A 218 5.95 -3.59 -10.89
CA THR A 218 7.30 -3.74 -10.35
C THR A 218 8.24 -4.28 -11.43
N VAL A 219 9.47 -3.77 -11.48
CA VAL A 219 10.54 -4.33 -12.32
C VAL A 219 11.19 -5.53 -11.65
N GLU A 220 11.52 -6.57 -12.40
CA GLU A 220 12.10 -7.81 -11.89
C GLU A 220 13.52 -8.05 -12.44
N ASN A 221 14.33 -8.79 -11.68
CA ASN A 221 15.71 -9.17 -12.03
C ASN A 221 16.67 -7.98 -12.22
N LEU A 222 16.50 -6.93 -11.42
CA LEU A 222 17.38 -5.77 -11.41
C LEU A 222 18.50 -5.95 -10.38
N THR A 223 19.65 -6.45 -10.81
CA THR A 223 20.79 -6.74 -9.93
C THR A 223 21.45 -5.47 -9.39
N GLY A 224 21.95 -5.51 -8.16
CA GLY A 224 22.76 -4.44 -7.56
C GLY A 224 21.98 -3.38 -6.78
N LEU A 225 20.69 -3.61 -6.50
CA LEU A 225 19.90 -2.68 -5.69
C LEU A 225 20.40 -2.59 -4.24
N GLU A 226 21.01 -3.65 -3.71
CA GLU A 226 21.59 -3.69 -2.37
C GLU A 226 22.74 -2.69 -2.21
N THR A 227 23.50 -2.44 -3.28
CA THR A 227 24.64 -1.52 -3.27
C THR A 227 24.30 -0.16 -3.88
N ASN A 228 23.29 -0.09 -4.74
CA ASN A 228 22.81 1.14 -5.36
C ASN A 228 21.31 1.06 -5.72
N PRO A 229 20.41 1.43 -4.80
CA PRO A 229 18.97 1.43 -5.05
C PRO A 229 18.51 2.42 -6.13
N ALA A 230 19.28 3.47 -6.41
CA ALA A 230 18.97 4.45 -7.47
C ALA A 230 18.90 3.82 -8.87
N LEU A 231 19.44 2.61 -9.07
CA LEU A 231 19.22 1.83 -10.29
C LEU A 231 17.74 1.62 -10.60
N CYS A 232 16.89 1.55 -9.57
CA CYS A 232 15.45 1.42 -9.77
C CYS A 232 14.81 2.69 -10.34
N LEU A 233 15.29 3.88 -9.94
CA LEU A 233 14.83 5.15 -10.52
C LEU A 233 15.12 5.20 -12.03
N ALA A 234 16.26 4.65 -12.46
CA ALA A 234 16.66 4.61 -13.86
C ALA A 234 15.79 3.69 -14.75
N GLN A 235 14.86 2.92 -14.17
CA GLN A 235 13.96 2.06 -14.95
C GLN A 235 12.70 2.75 -15.45
N ALA A 236 12.47 4.02 -15.10
CA ALA A 236 11.23 4.72 -15.41
C ALA A 236 11.44 6.15 -15.90
N ASP A 237 10.55 6.60 -16.79
CA ASP A 237 10.32 8.01 -17.01
C ASP A 237 9.38 8.52 -15.91
N ARG A 238 9.94 9.30 -14.99
CA ARG A 238 9.20 9.84 -13.84
C ARG A 238 8.16 10.90 -14.22
N ASN A 239 8.36 11.59 -15.34
CA ASN A 239 7.41 12.60 -15.82
C ASN A 239 6.19 11.91 -16.43
N ALA A 240 6.43 10.90 -17.26
CA ALA A 240 5.36 10.10 -17.85
C ALA A 240 4.71 9.13 -16.83
N ARG A 241 5.38 8.84 -15.72
CA ARG A 241 5.00 7.82 -14.72
C ARG A 241 4.86 6.43 -15.35
N GLU A 242 5.74 6.13 -16.29
CA GLU A 242 5.82 4.84 -16.97
C GLU A 242 7.23 4.25 -16.91
N TYR A 243 7.30 2.94 -16.75
CA TYR A 243 8.56 2.20 -16.88
C TYR A 243 9.05 2.25 -18.33
N LEU A 244 10.35 2.50 -18.52
CA LEU A 244 11.01 2.55 -19.83
C LEU A 244 10.79 1.26 -20.61
N PRO A 245 10.62 1.25 -21.94
CA PRO A 245 10.36 0.02 -22.71
C PRO A 245 11.35 -1.12 -22.46
N SER A 246 12.62 -0.80 -22.14
CA SER A 246 13.68 -1.76 -21.79
C SER A 246 13.53 -2.41 -20.42
N ALA A 247 12.75 -1.82 -19.51
CA ALA A 247 12.58 -2.33 -18.15
C ALA A 247 11.74 -3.61 -18.15
N ASN A 248 12.25 -4.62 -17.45
CA ASN A 248 11.60 -5.93 -17.28
C ASN A 248 10.47 -5.85 -16.25
N VAL A 249 9.32 -5.31 -16.64
CA VAL A 249 8.15 -5.16 -15.77
C VAL A 249 7.47 -6.52 -15.56
N GLY A 250 7.35 -6.95 -14.32
CA GLY A 250 6.67 -8.19 -13.94
C GLY A 250 5.19 -8.15 -14.27
N GLY A 251 4.68 -9.22 -14.91
CA GLY A 251 3.28 -9.28 -15.35
C GLY A 251 2.26 -9.66 -14.27
N TYR A 252 2.71 -10.10 -13.10
CA TYR A 252 1.84 -10.69 -12.06
C TYR A 252 2.15 -10.25 -10.62
N ARG A 253 3.30 -9.60 -10.37
CA ARG A 253 3.66 -9.06 -9.06
C ARG A 253 3.12 -7.65 -8.91
N ILE A 254 1.81 -7.57 -8.73
CA ILE A 254 1.11 -6.32 -8.55
C ILE A 254 0.84 -6.11 -7.07
N GLY A 255 1.33 -5.00 -6.53
CA GLY A 255 1.10 -4.62 -5.14
C GLY A 255 -0.40 -4.59 -4.82
N GLY A 256 -0.78 -5.06 -3.63
CA GLY A 256 -2.16 -5.02 -3.15
C GLY A 256 -3.07 -6.14 -3.64
N THR A 257 -2.70 -6.91 -4.68
CA THR A 257 -3.57 -7.97 -5.26
C THR A 257 -3.88 -9.15 -4.33
N ARG A 258 -3.16 -9.26 -3.21
CA ARG A 258 -3.39 -10.26 -2.16
C ARG A 258 -3.40 -9.58 -0.80
N ALA A 259 -4.57 -9.13 -0.37
CA ALA A 259 -4.77 -8.35 0.86
C ALA A 259 -4.15 -8.95 2.13
N TYR A 260 -4.09 -10.28 2.19
CA TYR A 260 -3.66 -11.01 3.39
C TYR A 260 -2.28 -11.66 3.24
N ASP A 261 -1.58 -11.45 2.12
CA ASP A 261 -0.25 -12.03 1.85
C ASP A 261 0.85 -11.11 2.39
N GLY A 262 1.53 -11.54 3.45
CA GLY A 262 2.62 -10.84 4.12
C GLY A 262 3.94 -10.90 3.37
N MET A 263 3.97 -11.16 2.07
CA MET A 263 5.15 -10.81 1.27
C MET A 263 5.20 -9.29 1.08
N PRO A 264 6.37 -8.67 1.21
CA PRO A 264 6.54 -7.24 1.01
C PRO A 264 6.05 -6.76 -0.37
N ILE A 265 6.25 -7.55 -1.43
CA ILE A 265 5.74 -7.18 -2.76
C ILE A 265 4.20 -6.99 -2.81
N TYR A 266 3.45 -7.68 -1.95
CA TYR A 266 1.99 -7.66 -1.96
C TYR A 266 1.39 -6.72 -0.93
N THR A 267 1.92 -6.69 0.29
CA THR A 267 1.37 -5.87 1.39
C THR A 267 2.43 -5.13 2.20
N GLY A 268 3.67 -5.02 1.71
CA GLY A 268 4.73 -4.24 2.35
C GLY A 268 5.30 -3.11 1.49
N PHE A 269 6.06 -2.23 2.12
CA PHE A 269 6.89 -1.21 1.47
C PHE A 269 8.17 -0.97 2.29
N ASN A 270 9.18 -0.38 1.64
CA ASN A 270 10.37 0.14 2.30
C ASN A 270 10.63 1.61 1.89
N ALA A 271 11.22 2.38 2.78
CA ALA A 271 11.46 3.80 2.58
C ALA A 271 12.90 4.05 2.12
N ILE A 272 13.16 3.71 0.85
CA ILE A 272 14.48 3.88 0.23
C ILE A 272 14.43 5.01 -0.80
N LEU A 273 13.48 4.90 -1.73
CA LEU A 273 13.21 5.91 -2.75
C LEU A 273 12.01 6.76 -2.33
N PRO A 274 11.93 8.03 -2.78
CA PRO A 274 10.86 8.93 -2.34
C PRO A 274 9.48 8.34 -2.69
N PRO A 275 8.41 8.79 -2.02
CA PRO A 275 7.05 8.43 -2.38
C PRO A 275 6.79 8.55 -3.89
N ASN A 276 5.92 7.71 -4.43
CA ASN A 276 5.59 7.67 -5.85
C ASN A 276 6.76 7.27 -6.78
N SER A 277 7.82 6.67 -6.24
CA SER A 277 8.93 6.11 -7.03
C SER A 277 8.61 4.75 -7.64
N PRO A 278 9.35 4.32 -8.68
CA PRO A 278 9.32 2.94 -9.15
C PRO A 278 9.66 1.93 -8.05
N SER A 279 9.15 0.71 -8.23
CA SER A 279 9.47 -0.46 -7.42
C SER A 279 10.23 -1.47 -8.27
N CYS A 280 11.27 -2.08 -7.71
CA CYS A 280 12.15 -3.02 -8.42
C CYS A 280 12.63 -4.13 -7.50
N LEU A 281 12.78 -5.34 -8.04
CA LEU A 281 13.24 -6.54 -7.34
C LEU A 281 14.59 -7.00 -7.89
N VAL A 282 15.46 -7.45 -7.00
CA VAL A 282 16.81 -7.95 -7.36
C VAL A 282 16.74 -9.21 -8.22
N GLY A 283 15.70 -10.01 -8.03
CA GLY A 283 15.46 -11.24 -8.76
C GLY A 283 13.97 -11.53 -8.90
N ASN A 284 13.66 -12.77 -9.24
CA ASN A 284 12.30 -13.29 -9.32
C ASN A 284 11.79 -13.73 -7.93
N VAL A 285 12.01 -12.90 -6.90
CA VAL A 285 11.70 -13.16 -5.49
C VAL A 285 10.73 -12.13 -4.93
N ASN A 286 9.96 -12.48 -3.91
CA ASN A 286 8.89 -11.62 -3.38
C ASN A 286 9.35 -10.72 -2.20
N THR A 287 10.63 -10.79 -1.84
CA THR A 287 11.15 -10.28 -0.57
C THR A 287 12.40 -9.41 -0.70
N HIS A 288 13.04 -9.33 -1.87
CA HIS A 288 14.28 -8.56 -2.06
C HIS A 288 14.08 -7.48 -3.12
N GLY A 289 14.17 -6.21 -2.73
CA GLY A 289 13.97 -5.11 -3.65
C GLY A 289 13.58 -3.79 -3.00
N VAL A 290 13.39 -2.79 -3.85
CA VAL A 290 12.77 -1.51 -3.52
C VAL A 290 11.27 -1.60 -3.79
N MET A 291 10.46 -1.38 -2.77
CA MET A 291 9.00 -1.42 -2.82
C MET A 291 8.49 -0.09 -2.30
N SER A 292 8.28 0.84 -3.21
CA SER A 292 7.99 2.23 -2.88
C SER A 292 6.55 2.40 -2.38
N ALA A 293 6.36 3.31 -1.42
CA ALA A 293 5.04 3.83 -1.09
C ALA A 293 4.49 4.65 -2.27
N GLN A 294 3.21 4.48 -2.61
CA GLN A 294 2.62 5.08 -3.81
C GLN A 294 1.17 5.50 -3.55
N SER A 295 0.75 6.62 -4.10
CA SER A 295 -0.63 7.10 -4.00
C SER A 295 -1.06 7.79 -5.30
N TRP A 296 -2.34 7.65 -5.65
CA TRP A 296 -2.94 8.42 -6.73
C TRP A 296 -3.29 9.86 -6.30
N HIS A 297 -3.14 10.18 -5.01
CA HIS A 297 -3.23 11.55 -4.55
C HIS A 297 -2.04 12.38 -5.07
N PRO A 298 -2.26 13.63 -5.52
CA PRO A 298 -1.19 14.46 -6.05
C PRO A 298 -0.10 14.77 -5.00
N GLY A 299 1.17 14.58 -5.37
CA GLY A 299 2.33 15.15 -4.68
C GLY A 299 2.90 14.35 -3.51
N GLY A 300 2.41 13.15 -3.22
CA GLY A 300 2.89 12.36 -2.08
C GLY A 300 1.96 11.22 -1.68
N VAL A 301 2.13 10.72 -0.46
CA VAL A 301 1.39 9.59 0.11
C VAL A 301 0.90 9.93 1.52
N ASN A 302 -0.22 9.34 1.94
CA ASN A 302 -0.59 9.35 3.35
C ASN A 302 0.08 8.18 4.08
N CYS A 303 0.65 8.44 5.25
CA CYS A 303 1.27 7.44 6.12
C CYS A 303 0.69 7.54 7.54
N VAL A 304 0.40 6.41 8.15
CA VAL A 304 0.14 6.31 9.59
C VAL A 304 1.44 5.98 10.32
N PHE A 305 1.64 6.63 11.45
CA PHE A 305 2.81 6.49 12.32
C PHE A 305 2.49 5.54 13.47
N ALA A 306 3.53 5.09 14.18
CA ALA A 306 3.40 4.16 15.30
C ALA A 306 2.62 4.77 16.49
N ASP A 307 2.50 6.10 16.56
CA ASP A 307 1.62 6.81 17.50
C ASP A 307 0.15 6.91 17.04
N GLY A 308 -0.20 6.40 15.85
CA GLY A 308 -1.55 6.50 15.27
C GLY A 308 -1.85 7.84 14.58
N SER A 309 -0.91 8.78 14.57
CA SER A 309 -1.03 10.00 13.76
C SER A 309 -0.94 9.64 12.27
N VAL A 310 -1.69 10.37 11.43
CA VAL A 310 -1.63 10.18 9.97
C VAL A 310 -1.15 11.49 9.38
N ARG A 311 -0.12 11.43 8.55
CA ARG A 311 0.48 12.60 7.92
C ARG A 311 0.62 12.35 6.43
N PHE A 312 0.60 13.43 5.67
CA PHE A 312 0.89 13.38 4.25
C PHE A 312 2.36 13.68 4.03
N ILE A 313 3.07 12.75 3.43
CA ILE A 313 4.50 12.86 3.14
C ILE A 313 4.66 13.16 1.65
N THR A 314 5.33 14.27 1.34
CA THR A 314 5.50 14.71 -0.04
C THR A 314 6.50 13.85 -0.80
N GLU A 315 6.35 13.74 -2.12
CA GLU A 315 7.33 13.07 -3.00
C GLU A 315 8.66 13.83 -3.13
N THR A 316 8.74 15.04 -2.55
CA THR A 316 9.94 15.89 -2.47
C THR A 316 10.67 15.78 -1.14
N ILE A 317 10.25 14.87 -0.26
CA ILE A 317 10.92 14.61 1.02
C ILE A 317 12.41 14.29 0.79
N ASP A 318 13.25 14.70 1.74
CA ASP A 318 14.67 14.35 1.73
C ASP A 318 14.85 12.82 1.76
N THR A 319 15.59 12.32 0.79
CA THR A 319 15.93 10.90 0.62
C THR A 319 17.43 10.65 0.71
N GLY A 320 18.19 11.60 1.24
CA GLY A 320 19.62 11.46 1.48
C GLY A 320 20.38 11.07 0.21
N ASN A 321 21.05 9.92 0.23
CA ASN A 321 21.69 9.34 -0.94
C ASN A 321 20.96 8.06 -1.40
N PRO A 322 20.04 8.16 -2.39
CA PRO A 322 19.35 7.02 -2.97
C PRO A 322 20.27 5.96 -3.60
N GLY A 323 21.52 6.33 -3.91
CA GLY A 323 22.52 5.42 -4.47
C GLY A 323 23.45 4.79 -3.42
N ALA A 324 23.23 5.07 -2.13
CA ALA A 324 24.01 4.45 -1.07
C ALA A 324 23.61 2.97 -0.88
N ALA A 325 24.61 2.14 -0.58
CA ALA A 325 24.40 0.76 -0.18
C ALA A 325 23.51 0.68 1.06
N GLU A 326 22.70 -0.38 1.13
CA GLU A 326 21.81 -0.61 2.24
C GLU A 326 22.57 -0.74 3.56
N LYS A 327 21.90 -0.35 4.64
CA LYS A 327 22.38 -0.58 5.99
C LYS A 327 21.41 -1.47 6.73
N PHE A 328 21.95 -2.21 7.69
CA PHE A 328 21.14 -2.98 8.63
C PHE A 328 21.14 -2.38 10.03
N SER A 329 21.82 -1.26 10.28
CA SER A 329 21.74 -0.56 11.57
C SER A 329 22.32 0.83 11.57
N GLY A 330 21.97 1.58 12.61
CA GLY A 330 22.35 2.96 12.75
C GLY A 330 21.58 3.80 11.73
N ALA A 331 22.11 4.99 11.44
CA ALA A 331 21.37 5.94 10.66
C ALA A 331 21.13 5.51 9.21
N SER A 332 19.88 5.69 8.78
CA SER A 332 19.44 5.49 7.41
C SER A 332 20.27 6.36 6.47
N PRO A 333 20.79 5.80 5.36
CA PRO A 333 21.44 6.60 4.32
C PRO A 333 20.42 7.34 3.44
N TYR A 334 19.13 7.04 3.60
CA TYR A 334 18.04 7.51 2.73
C TYR A 334 17.30 8.72 3.32
N GLY A 335 18.03 9.59 4.02
CA GLY A 335 17.54 10.87 4.53
C GLY A 335 16.40 10.74 5.53
N VAL A 336 15.61 11.82 5.63
CA VAL A 336 14.42 11.85 6.50
C VAL A 336 13.44 10.73 6.14
N TRP A 337 13.23 10.45 4.85
CA TRP A 337 12.31 9.40 4.41
C TRP A 337 12.67 8.01 4.95
N GLY A 338 13.95 7.62 4.85
CA GLY A 338 14.39 6.34 5.38
C GLY A 338 14.42 6.30 6.90
N ALA A 339 14.79 7.41 7.55
CA ALA A 339 14.74 7.54 9.01
C ALA A 339 13.31 7.33 9.55
N LEU A 340 12.31 7.84 8.82
CA LEU A 340 10.90 7.65 9.17
C LEU A 340 10.46 6.18 9.10
N ALA A 341 11.18 5.29 8.42
CA ALA A 341 10.85 3.86 8.38
C ALA A 341 11.60 3.04 9.44
N THR A 342 12.51 3.64 10.21
CA THR A 342 13.28 2.92 11.21
C THR A 342 12.64 3.01 12.60
N ILE A 343 12.83 1.95 13.41
CA ILE A 343 12.47 1.95 14.83
C ILE A 343 13.68 2.27 15.73
N ASN A 344 14.91 2.10 15.23
CA ASN A 344 16.16 2.16 15.99
C ASN A 344 17.39 2.63 15.19
N GLY A 345 17.19 3.52 14.21
CA GLY A 345 18.26 4.17 13.46
C GLY A 345 19.12 5.10 14.33
N GLY A 346 18.50 5.74 15.34
CA GLY A 346 19.15 6.67 16.26
C GLY A 346 19.19 8.12 15.76
N GLU A 347 18.72 8.40 14.55
CA GLU A 347 18.51 9.74 14.03
C GLU A 347 17.15 10.32 14.45
N VAL A 348 17.10 11.64 14.66
CA VAL A 348 15.84 12.34 14.85
C VAL A 348 15.34 12.77 13.47
N ALA A 349 14.31 12.12 12.96
CA ALA A 349 13.59 12.60 11.78
C ALA A 349 12.83 13.89 12.16
N ARG A 350 13.35 15.06 11.76
CA ARG A 350 12.63 16.34 11.84
C ARG A 350 12.39 16.85 10.43
N GLU A 351 11.12 17.12 10.12
CA GLU A 351 10.68 17.79 8.89
C GLU A 351 11.15 19.25 8.82
#